data_AF-A0A536WW51-F1
#
_entry.id   AF-A0A536WW51-F1
#
_cell.length_a   1.000
_cell.length_b   1.000
_cell.length_c   1.000
_cell.angle_alpha   90.00
_cell.angle_beta   90.00
_cell.angle_gamma   90.00
#
_symmetry.space_group_name_H-M   'P 1'
#
loop_
_entity.id
_entity.type
_entity.pdbx_description
1 polymer ?
#
loop_
_entity_poly.entity_id
_entity_poly.type
_entity_poly.pdbx_seq_one_letter_code
_entity_poly.pdbx_strand_id
1 'polypeptide(L)'
;MFTAVVRVTGAGRLADFRERLRSLLVRDPDAEDYTEHHEEAALEYRFTPAKGIPFPAFAQASMDFPELRVEAQWDHDGARGRAVIENGRVVDEVRGERLAEGVYVAAGDAGRLELALVCERQDDAWLGYAASADRHTYFRYRDRRLELIAPQDADQSLEDIAFRLVDEWIWYDEEDAALERARYANYGYPVRGANLKSDKLALLRNRSEPHSTLTPENDAVRAALASQWLKAA
;
A
#
# COMPACT_ATOMS: atom_id res chain seq x y z
N MET A 1 11.72 1.53 -10.24
CA MET A 1 11.83 2.92 -10.73
C MET A 1 10.49 3.60 -10.57
N PHE A 2 10.44 4.71 -9.84
CA PHE A 2 9.23 5.51 -9.68
C PHE A 2 9.09 6.46 -10.87
N THR A 3 7.93 6.45 -11.51
CA THR A 3 7.56 7.40 -12.55
C THR A 3 6.22 8.01 -12.20
N ALA A 4 6.06 9.31 -12.41
CA ALA A 4 4.79 9.98 -12.20
C ALA A 4 4.47 10.95 -13.33
N VAL A 5 3.19 11.07 -13.61
CA VAL A 5 2.60 12.03 -14.54
C VAL A 5 1.51 12.77 -13.79
N VAL A 6 1.62 14.08 -13.68
CA VAL A 6 0.59 14.95 -13.11
C VAL A 6 -0.01 15.79 -14.23
N ARG A 7 -1.33 15.68 -14.43
CA ARG A 7 -2.09 16.43 -15.42
C ARG A 7 -2.97 17.45 -14.73
N VAL A 8 -2.99 18.67 -15.26
CA VAL A 8 -3.85 19.76 -14.79
C VAL A 8 -4.78 20.13 -15.93
N THR A 9 -6.08 20.03 -15.68
CA THR A 9 -7.14 20.29 -16.66
C THR A 9 -8.25 21.12 -16.04
N GLY A 10 -9.02 21.84 -16.86
CA GLY A 10 -10.13 22.65 -16.38
C GLY A 10 -10.27 23.97 -17.14
N ALA A 11 -11.20 24.81 -16.68
CA ALA A 11 -11.56 26.03 -17.39
C ALA A 11 -10.62 27.20 -17.05
N GLY A 12 -9.75 27.56 -18.00
CA GLY A 12 -8.94 28.79 -17.95
C GLY A 12 -7.82 28.79 -16.90
N ARG A 13 -7.00 29.84 -16.90
CA ARG A 13 -5.95 30.12 -15.88
C ARG A 13 -4.87 29.06 -15.70
N LEU A 14 -4.69 28.15 -16.67
CA LEU A 14 -3.58 27.19 -16.68
C LEU A 14 -2.21 27.89 -16.59
N ALA A 15 -2.01 29.01 -17.30
CA ALA A 15 -0.77 29.78 -17.22
C ALA A 15 -0.51 30.34 -15.80
N ASP A 16 -1.54 30.84 -15.12
CA ASP A 16 -1.42 31.35 -13.75
C ASP A 16 -1.13 30.20 -12.76
N PHE A 17 -1.81 29.05 -12.95
CA PHE A 17 -1.57 27.84 -12.16
C PHE A 17 -0.12 27.37 -12.28
N ARG A 18 0.41 27.33 -13.50
CA ARG A 18 1.79 26.96 -13.78
C ARG A 18 2.78 27.85 -13.04
N GLU A 19 2.66 29.16 -13.15
CA GLU A 19 3.57 30.10 -12.49
C GLU A 19 3.48 29.98 -10.96
N ARG A 20 2.27 29.77 -10.44
CA ARG A 20 2.06 29.49 -9.02
C ARG A 20 2.74 28.20 -8.58
N LEU A 21 2.52 27.10 -9.30
CA LEU A 21 3.12 25.80 -8.99
C LEU A 21 4.64 25.88 -9.04
N ARG A 22 5.22 26.52 -10.06
CA ARG A 22 6.67 26.74 -10.17
C ARG A 22 7.24 27.46 -8.95
N SER A 23 6.56 28.52 -8.49
CA SER A 23 6.94 29.26 -7.29
C SER A 23 6.91 28.41 -6.01
N LEU A 24 5.96 27.46 -5.93
CA LEU A 24 5.86 26.51 -4.82
C LEU A 24 6.97 25.45 -4.89
N LEU A 25 7.20 24.86 -6.07
CA LEU A 25 8.22 23.82 -6.26
C LEU A 25 9.65 24.33 -6.02
N VAL A 26 9.97 25.57 -6.40
CA VAL A 26 11.29 26.18 -6.10
C VAL A 26 11.58 26.27 -4.59
N ARG A 27 10.53 26.32 -3.77
CA ARG A 27 10.63 26.44 -2.31
C ARG A 27 10.52 25.09 -1.61
N ASP A 28 10.19 24.03 -2.34
CA ASP A 28 10.02 22.69 -1.82
C ASP A 28 11.40 22.00 -1.79
N PRO A 29 11.96 21.69 -0.61
CA PRO A 29 13.26 21.02 -0.48
C PRO A 29 13.27 19.59 -1.03
N ASP A 30 12.09 19.02 -1.30
CA ASP A 30 11.90 17.70 -1.85
C ASP A 30 11.45 17.73 -3.32
N ALA A 31 11.35 18.91 -3.95
CA ALA A 31 11.08 19.01 -5.38
C ALA A 31 12.29 18.51 -6.19
N GLU A 32 12.07 17.42 -6.92
CA GLU A 32 13.02 16.82 -7.84
C GLU A 32 12.83 17.29 -9.28
N ASP A 33 13.79 16.96 -10.13
CA ASP A 33 13.74 17.29 -11.56
C ASP A 33 12.46 16.74 -12.22
N TYR A 34 11.86 17.57 -13.07
CA TYR A 34 10.67 17.22 -13.83
C TYR A 34 10.72 17.81 -15.24
N THR A 35 9.99 17.20 -16.16
CA THR A 35 9.75 17.76 -17.49
C THR A 35 8.33 18.27 -17.62
N GLU A 36 8.16 19.40 -18.28
CA GLU A 36 6.88 20.07 -18.45
C GLU A 36 6.44 20.03 -19.93
N HIS A 37 5.20 19.63 -20.17
CA HIS A 37 4.57 19.58 -21.48
C HIS A 37 3.26 20.36 -21.46
N HIS A 38 2.99 21.11 -22.52
CA HIS A 38 1.80 21.96 -22.60
C HIS A 38 0.96 21.56 -23.81
N GLU A 39 -0.34 21.42 -23.58
CA GLU A 39 -1.37 21.34 -24.62
C GLU A 39 -2.37 22.49 -24.41
N GLU A 40 -3.19 22.76 -25.42
CA GLU A 40 -4.11 23.92 -25.41
C GLU A 40 -5.08 23.91 -24.21
N ALA A 41 -5.44 22.72 -23.70
CA ALA A 41 -6.38 22.53 -22.61
C ALA A 41 -5.78 21.82 -21.37
N ALA A 42 -4.46 21.61 -21.34
CA ALA A 42 -3.83 20.84 -20.27
C ALA A 42 -2.36 21.21 -20.02
N LEU A 43 -1.94 21.07 -18.77
CA LEU A 43 -0.53 21.01 -18.39
C LEU A 43 -0.20 19.58 -17.97
N GLU A 44 0.96 19.09 -18.38
CA GLU A 44 1.46 17.77 -17.98
C GLU A 44 2.87 17.90 -17.41
N TYR A 45 3.07 17.35 -16.22
CA TYR A 45 4.34 17.31 -15.51
C TYR A 45 4.77 15.85 -15.37
N ARG A 46 5.97 15.50 -15.81
CA ARG A 46 6.51 14.14 -15.66
C ARG A 46 7.68 14.16 -14.71
N PHE A 47 7.65 13.23 -13.75
CA PHE A 47 8.64 13.11 -12.69
C PHE A 47 9.25 11.70 -12.72
N THR A 48 10.52 11.61 -12.33
CA THR A 48 11.19 10.36 -11.93
C THR A 48 11.75 10.51 -10.52
N PRO A 49 10.89 10.73 -9.51
CA PRO A 49 11.31 11.16 -8.20
C PRO A 49 11.83 10.00 -7.34
N ALA A 50 12.88 10.24 -6.57
CA ALA A 50 13.38 9.38 -5.50
C ALA A 50 12.57 9.52 -4.19
N LYS A 51 11.97 10.68 -3.93
CA LYS A 51 11.26 11.06 -2.70
C LYS A 51 9.74 11.12 -2.85
N GLY A 52 9.22 10.92 -4.07
CA GLY A 52 7.79 10.90 -4.38
C GLY A 52 7.29 12.14 -5.11
N ILE A 53 5.98 12.18 -5.36
CA ILE A 53 5.32 13.31 -6.05
C ILE A 53 5.18 14.47 -5.05
N PRO A 54 5.46 15.73 -5.42
CA PRO A 54 5.33 16.90 -4.55
C PRO A 54 3.85 17.30 -4.36
N PHE A 55 3.06 16.39 -3.79
CA PHE A 55 1.63 16.58 -3.52
C PHE A 55 1.29 17.86 -2.74
N PRO A 56 2.07 18.31 -1.73
CA PRO A 56 1.79 19.55 -1.03
C PRO A 56 1.75 20.78 -1.95
N ALA A 57 2.68 20.87 -2.91
CA ALA A 57 2.72 21.98 -3.87
C ALA A 57 1.50 21.96 -4.80
N PHE A 58 1.10 20.78 -5.29
CA PHE A 58 -0.07 20.62 -6.13
C PHE A 58 -1.39 20.89 -5.39
N ALA A 59 -1.51 20.43 -4.14
CA ALA A 59 -2.67 20.73 -3.31
C ALA A 59 -2.76 22.23 -3.00
N GLN A 60 -1.64 22.86 -2.70
CA GLN A 60 -1.62 24.31 -2.44
C GLN A 60 -1.97 25.11 -3.70
N ALA A 61 -1.44 24.76 -4.86
CA ALA A 61 -1.85 25.38 -6.12
C ALA A 61 -3.34 25.14 -6.40
N SER A 62 -3.85 23.92 -6.18
CA SER A 62 -5.27 23.60 -6.39
C SER A 62 -6.23 24.40 -5.50
N MET A 63 -5.81 24.86 -4.31
CA MET A 63 -6.62 25.79 -3.49
C MET A 63 -6.77 27.18 -4.14
N ASP A 64 -5.72 27.66 -4.80
CA ASP A 64 -5.69 28.98 -5.44
C ASP A 64 -6.46 29.00 -6.78
N PHE A 65 -6.72 27.80 -7.35
CA PHE A 65 -7.40 27.58 -8.63
C PHE A 65 -8.43 26.45 -8.51
N PRO A 66 -9.52 26.65 -7.75
CA PRO A 66 -10.53 25.60 -7.50
C PRO A 66 -11.27 25.12 -8.76
N GLU A 67 -11.22 25.88 -9.85
CA GLU A 67 -11.75 25.54 -11.18
C GLU A 67 -10.90 24.52 -11.95
N LEU A 68 -9.69 24.24 -11.47
CA LEU A 68 -8.75 23.30 -12.07
C LEU A 68 -8.68 22.00 -11.28
N ARG A 69 -8.66 20.90 -12.03
CA ARG A 69 -8.49 19.54 -11.53
C ARG A 69 -7.06 19.12 -11.72
N VAL A 70 -6.45 18.59 -10.66
CA VAL A 70 -5.11 18.00 -10.71
C VAL A 70 -5.23 16.49 -10.58
N GLU A 71 -4.73 15.77 -11.57
CA GLU A 71 -4.71 14.31 -11.58
C GLU A 71 -3.27 13.82 -11.61
N ALA A 72 -2.83 13.20 -10.53
CA ALA A 72 -1.56 12.51 -10.45
C ALA A 72 -1.75 11.03 -10.76
N GLN A 73 -0.91 10.47 -11.62
CA GLN A 73 -0.78 9.04 -11.86
C GLN A 73 0.68 8.67 -11.65
N TRP A 74 0.93 7.52 -11.02
CA TRP A 74 2.29 7.04 -10.82
C TRP A 74 2.39 5.54 -11.00
N ASP A 75 3.58 5.09 -11.38
CA ASP A 75 4.00 3.69 -11.36
C ASP A 75 5.28 3.61 -10.52
N HIS A 76 5.25 2.79 -9.48
CA HIS A 76 6.41 2.48 -8.69
C HIS A 76 6.62 0.97 -8.66
N ASP A 77 7.57 0.49 -9.47
CA ASP A 77 7.95 -0.93 -9.51
C ASP A 77 6.73 -1.86 -9.71
N GLY A 78 5.83 -1.47 -10.63
CA GLY A 78 4.62 -2.23 -10.96
C GLY A 78 3.37 -1.84 -10.15
N ALA A 79 3.52 -1.05 -9.09
CA ALA A 79 2.41 -0.51 -8.30
C ALA A 79 1.90 0.80 -8.93
N ARG A 80 0.70 0.76 -9.54
CA ARG A 80 0.12 1.92 -10.23
C ARG A 80 -0.91 2.67 -9.42
N GLY A 81 -0.58 3.87 -8.96
CA GLY A 81 -1.53 4.71 -8.26
C GLY A 81 -2.05 5.88 -9.07
N ARG A 82 -3.15 6.45 -8.58
CA ARG A 82 -3.83 7.62 -9.10
C ARG A 82 -4.38 8.41 -7.93
N ALA A 83 -4.22 9.72 -7.95
CA ALA A 83 -4.87 10.63 -7.01
C ALA A 83 -5.41 11.84 -7.77
N VAL A 84 -6.55 12.32 -7.30
CA VAL A 84 -7.23 13.49 -7.86
C VAL A 84 -7.33 14.52 -6.76
N ILE A 85 -6.87 15.73 -7.05
CA ILE A 85 -6.95 16.88 -6.17
C ILE A 85 -7.87 17.91 -6.80
N GLU A 86 -8.86 18.35 -6.02
CA GLU A 86 -9.75 19.45 -6.35
C GLU A 86 -9.88 20.37 -5.15
N ASN A 87 -9.74 21.67 -5.37
CA ASN A 87 -9.83 22.68 -4.32
C ASN A 87 -8.94 22.35 -3.10
N GLY A 88 -7.71 21.88 -3.39
CA GLY A 88 -6.72 21.49 -2.39
C GLY A 88 -6.99 20.22 -1.59
N ARG A 89 -8.03 19.45 -1.94
CA ARG A 89 -8.38 18.20 -1.26
C ARG A 89 -8.24 17.03 -2.20
N VAL A 90 -7.73 15.91 -1.70
CA VAL A 90 -7.78 14.63 -2.43
C VAL A 90 -9.23 14.16 -2.43
N VAL A 91 -9.84 14.09 -3.61
CA VAL A 91 -11.25 13.73 -3.81
C VAL A 91 -11.44 12.31 -4.34
N ASP A 92 -10.39 11.73 -4.92
CA ASP A 92 -10.34 10.34 -5.39
C ASP A 92 -8.89 9.85 -5.31
N GLU A 93 -8.69 8.64 -4.79
CA GLU A 93 -7.37 8.04 -4.63
C GLU A 93 -7.46 6.53 -4.84
N VAL A 94 -6.75 6.05 -5.86
CA VAL A 94 -6.46 4.65 -6.08
C VAL A 94 -4.97 4.48 -5.79
N ARG A 95 -4.62 3.92 -4.63
CA ARG A 95 -3.24 3.50 -4.42
C ARG A 95 -2.98 2.28 -5.27
N GLY A 96 -1.86 2.27 -5.99
CA GLY A 96 -1.44 1.09 -6.70
C GLY A 96 -1.23 -0.04 -5.74
N GLU A 97 -2.12 -1.03 -5.77
CA GLU A 97 -1.84 -2.32 -5.17
C GLU A 97 -0.63 -2.86 -5.94
N ARG A 98 0.57 -2.79 -5.33
CA ARG A 98 1.57 -3.80 -5.64
C ARG A 98 0.91 -5.09 -5.20
N LEU A 99 0.33 -5.83 -6.13
CA LEU A 99 0.02 -7.22 -5.89
C LEU A 99 1.38 -7.90 -5.80
N ALA A 100 2.05 -7.79 -4.65
CA ALA A 100 3.17 -8.67 -4.35
C ALA A 100 2.61 -10.07 -4.55
N GLU A 101 3.14 -10.79 -5.53
CA GLU A 101 2.70 -12.16 -5.79
C GLU A 101 2.88 -12.97 -4.51
N GLY A 102 1.97 -13.91 -4.25
CA GLY A 102 2.07 -14.74 -3.06
C GLY A 102 1.53 -14.11 -1.77
N VAL A 103 0.72 -13.05 -1.85
CA VAL A 103 0.01 -12.45 -0.72
C VAL A 103 -1.41 -12.99 -0.61
N TYR A 104 -1.84 -13.28 0.61
CA TYR A 104 -3.24 -13.54 0.93
C TYR A 104 -3.58 -12.92 2.28
N VAL A 105 -4.72 -12.23 2.36
CA VAL A 105 -5.20 -11.58 3.57
C VAL A 105 -6.70 -11.78 3.74
N ALA A 106 -7.09 -12.42 4.84
CA ALA A 106 -8.47 -12.64 5.24
C ALA A 106 -8.76 -11.98 6.59
N ALA A 107 -9.89 -11.29 6.65
CA ALA A 107 -10.45 -10.73 7.87
C ALA A 107 -11.79 -11.41 8.17
N GLY A 108 -11.99 -11.74 9.43
CA GLY A 108 -13.24 -12.27 9.96
C GLY A 108 -14.03 -11.21 10.72
N ASP A 109 -14.93 -11.68 11.58
CA ASP A 109 -15.82 -10.82 12.37
C ASP A 109 -15.06 -9.81 13.22
N ALA A 110 -15.68 -8.63 13.38
CA ALA A 110 -15.12 -7.52 14.15
C ALA A 110 -13.66 -7.17 13.79
N GLY A 111 -13.34 -7.26 12.48
CA GLY A 111 -12.02 -6.93 11.93
C GLY A 111 -10.90 -7.84 12.41
N ARG A 112 -11.21 -9.06 12.88
CA ARG A 112 -10.19 -10.03 13.32
C ARG A 112 -9.36 -10.48 12.13
N LEU A 113 -8.03 -10.37 12.22
CA LEU A 113 -7.14 -10.95 11.23
C LEU A 113 -7.18 -12.49 11.33
N GLU A 114 -7.73 -13.16 10.32
CA GLU A 114 -7.81 -14.62 10.29
C GLU A 114 -6.51 -15.24 9.79
N LEU A 115 -6.03 -14.73 8.65
CA LEU A 115 -4.76 -15.12 8.06
C LEU A 115 -4.28 -13.99 7.15
N ALA A 116 -3.10 -13.46 7.43
CA ALA A 116 -2.28 -12.76 6.45
C ALA A 116 -1.07 -13.64 6.15
N LEU A 117 -0.71 -13.78 4.89
CA LEU A 117 0.52 -14.44 4.48
C LEU A 117 1.12 -13.71 3.28
N VAL A 118 2.44 -13.80 3.19
CA VAL A 118 3.23 -13.44 2.02
C VAL A 118 4.22 -14.58 1.78
N CYS A 119 4.41 -14.96 0.52
CA CYS A 119 5.40 -15.96 0.16
C CYS A 119 6.07 -15.66 -1.17
N GLU A 120 7.34 -16.00 -1.26
CA GLU A 120 8.12 -15.87 -2.48
C GLU A 120 8.83 -17.17 -2.80
N ARG A 121 9.02 -17.39 -4.11
CA ARG A 121 9.79 -18.53 -4.59
C ARG A 121 11.27 -18.17 -4.53
N GLN A 122 12.04 -18.99 -3.82
CA GLN A 122 13.49 -18.97 -3.87
C GLN A 122 13.99 -20.39 -4.09
N ASP A 123 14.74 -20.58 -5.17
CA ASP A 123 15.17 -21.90 -5.63
C ASP A 123 13.98 -22.88 -5.74
N ASP A 124 14.02 -23.97 -5.00
CA ASP A 124 13.02 -25.05 -4.99
C ASP A 124 12.00 -24.91 -3.83
N ALA A 125 12.04 -23.83 -3.05
CA ALA A 125 11.18 -23.61 -1.90
C ALA A 125 10.36 -22.32 -2.00
N TRP A 126 9.21 -22.31 -1.32
CA TRP A 126 8.50 -21.09 -0.97
C TRP A 126 8.91 -20.65 0.42
N LEU A 127 9.32 -19.41 0.58
CA LEU A 127 9.67 -18.81 1.86
C LEU A 127 8.67 -17.73 2.18
N GLY A 128 8.38 -17.51 3.45
CA GLY A 128 7.44 -16.46 3.77
C GLY A 128 7.15 -16.26 5.23
N TYR A 129 6.14 -15.44 5.44
CA TYR A 129 5.66 -15.02 6.74
C TYR A 129 4.15 -15.15 6.78
N ALA A 130 3.62 -15.59 7.92
CA ALA A 130 2.19 -15.67 8.17
C ALA A 130 1.86 -15.09 9.55
N ALA A 131 0.74 -14.39 9.62
CA ALA A 131 0.19 -13.81 10.85
C ALA A 131 -1.31 -14.11 10.95
N SER A 132 -1.77 -14.39 12.17
CA SER A 132 -3.16 -14.29 12.58
C SER A 132 -3.25 -13.22 13.65
N ALA A 133 -4.47 -12.90 14.12
CA ALA A 133 -4.67 -11.93 15.18
C ALA A 133 -3.88 -12.20 16.47
N ASP A 134 -3.45 -13.44 16.70
CA ASP A 134 -2.91 -13.90 17.98
C ASP A 134 -1.45 -14.34 17.91
N ARG A 135 -0.91 -14.58 16.71
CA ARG A 135 0.46 -15.10 16.53
C ARG A 135 0.96 -14.92 15.11
N HIS A 136 2.26 -15.06 14.94
CA HIS A 136 2.91 -15.07 13.64
C HIS A 136 4.02 -16.12 13.56
N THR A 137 4.46 -16.42 12.34
CA THR A 137 5.53 -17.39 12.09
C THR A 137 6.20 -17.09 10.75
N TYR A 138 7.50 -17.38 10.67
CA TYR A 138 8.19 -17.53 9.40
C TYR A 138 8.04 -18.99 8.92
N PHE A 139 8.15 -19.23 7.63
CA PHE A 139 8.07 -20.59 7.11
C PHE A 139 8.93 -20.83 5.88
N ARG A 140 9.24 -22.11 5.67
CA ARG A 140 9.72 -22.68 4.42
C ARG A 140 8.77 -23.78 3.98
N TYR A 141 8.46 -23.83 2.70
CA TYR A 141 7.61 -24.85 2.09
C TYR A 141 8.28 -25.45 0.87
N ARG A 142 8.65 -26.72 0.98
CA ARG A 142 9.33 -27.51 -0.07
C ARG A 142 8.75 -28.92 -0.08
N ASP A 143 8.61 -29.52 -1.25
CA ASP A 143 8.13 -30.91 -1.41
C ASP A 143 6.86 -31.23 -0.62
N ARG A 144 5.92 -30.28 -0.61
CA ARG A 144 4.65 -30.36 0.14
C ARG A 144 4.78 -30.42 1.66
N ARG A 145 5.95 -30.10 2.20
CA ARG A 145 6.22 -30.02 3.64
C ARG A 145 6.36 -28.57 4.07
N LEU A 146 5.60 -28.20 5.09
CA LEU A 146 5.71 -26.92 5.77
C LEU A 146 6.68 -27.06 6.95
N GLU A 147 7.68 -26.19 7.00
CA GLU A 147 8.58 -26.01 8.12
C GLU A 147 8.30 -24.64 8.72
N LEU A 148 7.99 -24.60 10.02
CA LEU A 148 7.80 -23.36 10.77
C LEU A 148 9.13 -22.95 11.38
N ILE A 149 9.46 -21.67 11.22
CA ILE A 149 10.74 -21.10 11.65
C ILE A 149 10.43 -20.13 12.78
N ALA A 150 11.16 -20.28 13.88
CA ALA A 150 11.03 -19.40 15.02
C ALA A 150 11.67 -18.04 14.71
N PRO A 151 11.20 -16.93 15.29
CA PRO A 151 11.70 -15.59 14.96
C PRO A 151 13.22 -15.44 15.10
N GLN A 152 13.84 -16.05 16.10
CA GLN A 152 15.29 -15.99 16.31
C GLN A 152 16.12 -16.77 15.26
N ASP A 153 15.46 -17.63 14.48
CA ASP A 153 16.09 -18.46 13.44
C ASP A 153 15.77 -17.94 12.02
N ALA A 154 15.07 -16.81 11.92
CA ALA A 154 14.77 -16.16 10.64
C ALA A 154 16.04 -15.53 10.05
N ASP A 155 16.24 -15.70 8.74
CA ASP A 155 17.29 -15.01 8.01
C ASP A 155 16.79 -13.67 7.44
N GLN A 156 17.72 -12.85 6.95
CA GLN A 156 17.40 -11.53 6.38
C GLN A 156 16.36 -11.62 5.26
N SER A 157 16.39 -12.68 4.44
CA SER A 157 15.43 -12.83 3.34
C SER A 157 14.00 -13.04 3.86
N LEU A 158 13.84 -13.82 4.92
CA LEU A 158 12.55 -13.99 5.60
C LEU A 158 12.05 -12.69 6.24
N GLU A 159 12.95 -11.90 6.85
CA GLU A 159 12.61 -10.59 7.40
C GLU A 159 12.17 -9.60 6.30
N ASP A 160 12.92 -9.50 5.20
CA ASP A 160 12.59 -8.64 4.06
C ASP A 160 11.23 -9.03 3.43
N ILE A 161 10.92 -10.33 3.38
CA ILE A 161 9.61 -10.81 2.96
C ILE A 161 8.52 -10.36 3.95
N ALA A 162 8.73 -10.55 5.25
CA ALA A 162 7.76 -10.17 6.28
C ALA A 162 7.48 -8.66 6.30
N PHE A 163 8.50 -7.83 6.20
CA PHE A 163 8.36 -6.37 6.23
C PHE A 163 7.40 -5.85 5.16
N ARG A 164 7.41 -6.42 3.95
CA ARG A 164 6.46 -6.02 2.90
C ARG A 164 5.01 -6.26 3.25
N LEU A 165 4.70 -7.37 3.93
CA LEU A 165 3.34 -7.62 4.38
C LEU A 165 2.98 -6.72 5.56
N VAL A 166 3.88 -6.56 6.52
CA VAL A 166 3.64 -5.76 7.73
C VAL A 166 3.47 -4.29 7.36
N ASP A 167 4.40 -3.72 6.61
CA ASP A 167 4.37 -2.31 6.19
C ASP A 167 3.14 -1.95 5.37
N GLU A 168 2.54 -2.90 4.66
CA GLU A 168 1.35 -2.63 3.84
C GLU A 168 0.04 -2.98 4.54
N TRP A 169 -0.02 -4.09 5.28
CA TRP A 169 -1.28 -4.68 5.74
C TRP A 169 -1.50 -4.68 7.24
N ILE A 170 -0.44 -4.77 8.04
CA ILE A 170 -0.55 -5.15 9.46
C ILE A 170 0.03 -4.06 10.36
N TRP A 171 -0.54 -3.93 11.55
CA TRP A 171 0.12 -3.26 12.68
C TRP A 171 -0.06 -4.13 13.93
N TYR A 172 0.97 -4.19 14.78
CA TYR A 172 0.94 -4.95 16.04
C TYR A 172 0.52 -4.08 17.22
N ASP A 173 -0.12 -4.66 18.23
CA ASP A 173 -0.54 -3.93 19.44
C ASP A 173 0.60 -3.47 20.33
N GLU A 174 1.80 -3.98 20.13
CA GLU A 174 3.03 -3.51 20.79
C GLU A 174 3.52 -2.18 20.19
N GLU A 175 3.06 -1.81 18.99
CA GLU A 175 3.45 -0.58 18.31
C GLU A 175 2.72 0.65 18.86
N ASP A 176 3.36 1.83 18.78
CA ASP A 176 2.71 3.12 19.04
C ASP A 176 1.88 3.58 17.84
N ALA A 177 0.72 2.93 17.65
CA ALA A 177 -0.24 3.21 16.59
C ALA A 177 -1.50 3.93 17.10
N ALA A 178 -1.36 5.09 17.76
CA ALA A 178 -2.48 5.84 18.36
C ALA A 178 -3.65 6.12 17.38
N LEU A 179 -3.34 6.44 16.13
CA LEU A 179 -4.34 6.69 15.09
C LEU A 179 -5.14 5.42 14.74
N GLU A 180 -4.47 4.28 14.57
CA GLU A 180 -5.13 3.01 14.24
C GLU A 180 -6.02 2.55 15.39
N ARG A 181 -5.55 2.70 16.64
CA ARG A 181 -6.37 2.41 17.84
C ARG A 181 -7.65 3.25 17.88
N ALA A 182 -7.54 4.55 17.59
CA ALA A 182 -8.71 5.43 17.53
C ALA A 182 -9.70 5.00 16.42
N ARG A 183 -9.20 4.59 15.25
CA ARG A 183 -10.04 4.10 14.14
C ARG A 183 -10.75 2.80 14.51
N TYR A 184 -10.05 1.84 15.10
CA TYR A 184 -10.65 0.59 15.59
C TYR A 184 -11.75 0.84 16.64
N ALA A 185 -11.49 1.75 17.59
CA ALA A 185 -12.49 2.16 18.58
C ALA A 185 -13.74 2.76 17.92
N ASN A 186 -13.57 3.62 16.91
CA ASN A 186 -14.70 4.18 16.15
C ASN A 186 -15.50 3.13 15.38
N TYR A 187 -14.87 2.02 14.97
CA TYR A 187 -15.55 0.88 14.35
C TYR A 187 -16.19 -0.08 15.35
N GLY A 188 -15.95 0.11 16.66
CA GLY A 188 -16.36 -0.83 17.69
C GLY A 188 -15.58 -2.14 17.69
N TYR A 189 -14.36 -2.14 17.13
CA TYR A 189 -13.54 -3.34 17.02
C TYR A 189 -12.46 -3.38 18.10
N PRO A 190 -12.20 -4.56 18.70
CA PRO A 190 -11.11 -4.70 19.65
C PRO A 190 -9.76 -4.77 18.93
N VAL A 191 -8.74 -4.21 19.57
CA VAL A 191 -7.34 -4.37 19.18
C VAL A 191 -6.83 -5.73 19.68
N ARG A 192 -6.09 -6.45 18.85
CA ARG A 192 -5.50 -7.78 19.11
C ARG A 192 -3.99 -7.74 18.85
N GLY A 193 -3.28 -8.86 19.03
CA GLY A 193 -1.83 -8.93 18.82
C GLY A 193 -1.42 -8.43 17.43
N ALA A 194 -2.10 -8.90 16.38
CA ALA A 194 -1.97 -8.38 15.03
C ALA A 194 -3.30 -7.86 14.48
N ASN A 195 -3.27 -6.72 13.83
CA ASN A 195 -4.44 -6.02 13.32
C ASN A 195 -4.22 -5.59 11.88
N LEU A 196 -5.29 -5.49 11.11
CA LEU A 196 -5.22 -4.86 9.80
C LEU A 196 -5.11 -3.35 9.94
N LYS A 197 -4.33 -2.71 9.07
CA LYS A 197 -4.42 -1.26 8.88
C LYS A 197 -5.84 -0.91 8.44
N SER A 198 -6.41 0.11 9.05
CA SER A 198 -7.82 0.48 8.93
C SER A 198 -8.29 0.74 7.48
N ASP A 199 -7.43 1.27 6.61
CA ASP A 199 -7.69 1.42 5.18
C ASP A 199 -7.80 0.06 4.47
N LYS A 200 -6.91 -0.88 4.79
CA LYS A 200 -6.96 -2.26 4.28
C LYS A 200 -8.16 -3.05 4.82
N LEU A 201 -8.53 -2.82 6.08
CA LEU A 201 -9.74 -3.40 6.65
C LEU A 201 -11.00 -2.89 5.93
N ALA A 202 -11.07 -1.58 5.63
CA ALA A 202 -12.17 -1.01 4.85
C ALA A 202 -12.23 -1.59 3.43
N LEU A 203 -11.08 -1.79 2.78
CA LEU A 203 -10.97 -2.43 1.48
C LEU A 203 -11.59 -3.84 1.48
N LEU A 204 -11.23 -4.68 2.44
CA LEU A 204 -11.76 -6.06 2.53
C LEU A 204 -13.25 -6.09 2.83
N ARG A 205 -13.73 -5.21 3.73
CA ARG A 205 -15.16 -5.12 4.07
C ARG A 205 -16.03 -4.78 2.87
N ASN A 206 -15.55 -3.91 1.98
CA ASN A 206 -16.29 -3.52 0.78
C ASN A 206 -16.35 -4.65 -0.26
N ARG A 207 -15.33 -5.52 -0.31
CA ARG A 207 -15.29 -6.65 -1.24
C ARG A 207 -16.00 -7.91 -0.72
N SER A 208 -16.15 -8.05 0.60
CA SER A 208 -16.70 -9.26 1.25
C SER A 208 -15.95 -10.56 0.92
N GLU A 209 -14.70 -10.44 0.45
CA GLU A 209 -13.83 -11.55 0.07
C GLU A 209 -12.39 -11.27 0.54
N PRO A 210 -11.58 -12.31 0.81
CA PRO A 210 -10.16 -12.14 1.09
C PRO A 210 -9.43 -11.44 -0.06
N HIS A 211 -8.39 -10.67 0.26
CA HIS A 211 -7.42 -10.23 -0.73
C HIS A 211 -6.50 -11.41 -1.06
N SER A 212 -6.27 -11.68 -2.34
CA SER A 212 -5.40 -12.78 -2.77
C SER A 212 -4.70 -12.45 -4.08
N THR A 213 -3.39 -12.66 -4.09
CA THR A 213 -2.51 -12.68 -5.27
C THR A 213 -1.86 -14.05 -5.44
N LEU A 214 -2.40 -15.06 -4.74
CA LEU A 214 -1.94 -16.43 -4.85
C LEU A 214 -2.22 -16.98 -6.24
N THR A 215 -1.24 -17.69 -6.78
CA THR A 215 -1.37 -18.52 -7.97
C THR A 215 -1.73 -19.94 -7.53
N PRO A 216 -2.18 -20.81 -8.46
CA PRO A 216 -2.39 -22.23 -8.15
C PRO A 216 -1.13 -22.93 -7.58
N GLU A 217 0.06 -22.43 -7.87
CA GLU A 217 1.33 -23.02 -7.42
C GLU A 217 1.61 -22.73 -5.94
N ASN A 218 1.28 -21.53 -5.46
CA ASN A 218 1.52 -21.13 -4.08
C ASN A 218 0.27 -21.21 -3.18
N ASP A 219 -0.92 -21.48 -3.72
CA ASP A 219 -2.12 -21.76 -2.89
C ASP A 219 -1.93 -22.99 -1.99
N ALA A 220 -1.08 -23.94 -2.39
CA ALA A 220 -0.71 -25.08 -1.56
C ALA A 220 0.00 -24.68 -0.25
N VAL A 221 0.72 -23.55 -0.24
CA VAL A 221 1.35 -22.97 0.96
C VAL A 221 0.27 -22.50 1.93
N ARG A 222 -0.72 -21.74 1.43
CA ARG A 222 -1.87 -21.28 2.23
C ARG A 222 -2.63 -22.47 2.83
N ALA A 223 -2.90 -23.50 2.04
CA ALA A 223 -3.57 -24.71 2.51
C ALA A 223 -2.77 -25.45 3.60
N ALA A 224 -1.45 -25.50 3.48
CA ALA A 224 -0.56 -26.07 4.49
C ALA A 224 -0.59 -25.27 5.80
N LEU A 225 -0.48 -23.94 5.72
CA LEU A 225 -0.59 -23.04 6.87
C LEU A 225 -1.96 -23.18 7.56
N ALA A 226 -3.04 -23.20 6.79
CA ALA A 226 -4.39 -23.36 7.34
C ALA A 226 -4.59 -24.71 8.04
N SER A 227 -4.00 -25.79 7.51
CA SER A 227 -4.17 -27.13 8.06
C SER A 227 -3.23 -27.47 9.22
N GLN A 228 -2.02 -26.92 9.26
CA GLN A 228 -0.99 -27.27 10.24
C GLN A 228 -0.78 -26.18 11.28
N TRP A 229 -0.65 -24.94 10.83
CA TRP A 229 -0.33 -23.83 11.73
C TRP A 229 -1.59 -23.28 12.38
N LEU A 230 -2.63 -22.92 11.62
CA LEU A 230 -3.86 -22.35 12.20
C LEU A 230 -4.62 -23.34 13.10
N LYS A 231 -4.65 -24.63 12.75
CA LYS A 231 -5.32 -25.68 13.55
C LYS A 231 -4.56 -26.08 14.82
N ALA A 232 -3.29 -25.72 14.94
CA ALA A 232 -2.49 -26.01 16.14
C ALA A 232 -2.66 -24.93 17.24
N ALA A 233 -3.67 -24.05 17.14
CA ALA A 233 -4.09 -23.13 18.21
C ALA A 233 -5.17 -23.78 19.08
#